data_AF-A0A852TCJ9-F1
#
_entry.id   AF-A0A852TCJ9-F1
#
_cell.length_a   1.000
_cell.length_b   1.000
_cell.length_c   1.000
_cell.angle_alpha   90.00
_cell.angle_beta   90.00
_cell.angle_gamma   90.00
#
_symmetry.space_group_name_H-M   'P 1'
#
loop_
_entity.id
_entity.type
_entity.pdbx_description
1 polymer ?
#
loop_
_entity_poly.entity_id
_entity_poly.type
_entity_poly.pdbx_seq_one_letter_code
_entity_poly.pdbx_strand_id
1 'polypeptide(L)'
;MLQDDYELLLKRTLEVAPDWLISDIQDILKNEGRHTGVSYVISQLHDRYSFSFRHILSAINFSDEWTMVSRERLSFIDNNIEVIVALYNDLKRKIAKNE
;
A
#
# COMPACT_ATOMS: atom_id res chain seq x y z
N MET A 1 7.98 13.26 24.65
CA MET A 1 9.05 12.28 24.33
C MET A 1 8.52 11.20 23.40
N LEU A 2 7.83 10.14 23.87
CA LEU A 2 7.35 9.06 22.98
C LEU A 2 6.41 9.51 21.83
N GLN A 3 5.58 10.53 22.08
CA GLN A 3 4.62 11.02 21.08
C GLN A 3 5.29 11.91 20.02
N ASP A 4 6.31 12.67 20.40
CA ASP A 4 7.07 13.53 19.50
C ASP A 4 7.96 12.71 18.56
N ASP A 5 8.56 11.64 19.10
CA ASP A 5 9.36 10.69 18.33
C ASP A 5 8.49 9.88 17.35
N TYR A 6 7.27 9.51 17.77
CA TYR A 6 6.30 8.81 16.94
C TYR A 6 5.83 9.66 15.75
N GLU A 7 5.50 10.94 15.97
CA GLU A 7 5.12 11.87 14.90
C GLU A 7 6.30 12.15 13.94
N LEU A 8 7.53 12.23 14.47
CA LEU A 8 8.73 12.38 13.65
C LEU A 8 8.96 11.15 12.75
N LEU A 9 8.85 9.94 13.31
CA LEU A 9 8.99 8.70 12.56
C LEU A 9 7.92 8.58 11.49
N LEU A 10 6.66 8.87 11.82
CA LEU A 10 5.56 8.92 10.85
C LEU A 10 5.87 9.86 9.70
N LYS A 11 6.30 11.09 10.00
CA LYS A 11 6.63 12.08 8.97
C LYS A 11 7.75 11.58 8.05
N ARG A 12 8.79 10.97 8.61
CA ARG A 12 9.88 10.38 7.82
C ARG A 12 9.37 9.23 6.95
N THR A 13 8.57 8.33 7.52
CA THR A 13 7.97 7.21 6.79
C THR A 13 7.12 7.69 5.62
N LEU A 14 6.36 8.77 5.78
CA LEU A 14 5.60 9.38 4.68
C LEU A 14 6.51 10.02 3.62
N GLU A 15 7.63 10.63 4.02
CA GLU A 15 8.61 11.25 3.10
C GLU A 15 9.37 10.22 2.24
N VAL A 16 9.61 9.01 2.77
CA VAL A 16 10.35 7.95 2.07
C VAL A 16 9.47 6.85 1.48
N ALA A 17 8.16 6.92 1.71
CA ALA A 17 7.23 5.96 1.15
C ALA A 17 7.21 6.06 -0.39
N PRO A 18 7.28 4.94 -1.11
CA PRO A 18 7.28 4.98 -2.57
C PRO A 18 5.90 5.38 -3.10
N ASP A 19 5.87 6.21 -4.15
CA ASP A 19 4.65 6.78 -4.71
C ASP A 19 3.61 5.72 -5.11
N TRP A 20 4.06 4.58 -5.64
CA TRP A 20 3.18 3.48 -6.05
C TRP A 20 2.37 2.96 -4.86
N LEU A 21 2.97 2.87 -3.67
CA LEU A 21 2.31 2.36 -2.48
C LEU A 21 1.26 3.34 -1.97
N ILE A 22 1.57 4.64 -1.99
CA ILE A 22 0.63 5.70 -1.61
C ILE A 22 -0.58 5.67 -2.54
N SER A 23 -0.35 5.60 -3.85
CA SER A 23 -1.41 5.54 -4.86
C SER A 23 -2.29 4.31 -4.66
N ASP A 24 -1.69 3.14 -4.48
CA ASP A 24 -2.43 1.90 -4.34
C ASP A 24 -3.33 1.88 -3.10
N ILE A 25 -2.81 2.34 -1.96
CA ILE A 25 -3.58 2.41 -0.71
C ILE A 25 -4.73 3.42 -0.87
N GLN A 26 -4.50 4.56 -1.51
CA GLN A 26 -5.56 5.53 -1.81
C GLN A 26 -6.65 4.92 -2.69
N ASP A 27 -6.29 4.18 -3.73
CA ASP A 27 -7.24 3.52 -4.62
C ASP A 27 -8.07 2.46 -3.87
N ILE A 28 -7.43 1.66 -3.02
CA ILE A 28 -8.13 0.66 -2.19
C ILE A 28 -9.13 1.35 -1.27
N LEU A 29 -8.73 2.42 -0.58
CA LEU A 29 -9.60 3.15 0.35
C LEU A 29 -10.77 3.86 -0.35
N LYS A 30 -10.56 4.35 -1.58
CA LYS A 30 -11.64 4.95 -2.38
C LYS A 30 -12.69 3.94 -2.81
N ASN A 31 -12.28 2.74 -3.20
CA ASN A 31 -13.17 1.73 -3.76
C ASN A 31 -14.00 0.98 -2.71
N GLU A 32 -13.46 0.81 -1.51
CA GLU A 32 -14.02 -0.09 -0.47
C GLU A 32 -14.69 0.66 0.68
N GLY A 33 -14.48 1.98 0.76
CA GLY A 33 -15.07 2.84 1.79
C GLY A 33 -14.33 2.83 3.13
N ARG A 34 -14.92 3.50 4.13
CA ARG A 34 -14.24 3.88 5.38
C ARG A 34 -14.11 2.77 6.43
N HIS A 35 -14.90 1.71 6.29
CA HIS A 35 -14.97 0.62 7.27
C HIS A 35 -13.87 -0.43 7.09
N THR A 36 -13.07 -0.27 6.04
CA THR A 36 -12.00 -1.17 5.69
C THR A 36 -10.84 -1.03 6.68
N GLY A 37 -10.41 -2.16 7.24
CA GLY A 37 -9.30 -2.25 8.19
C GLY A 37 -7.94 -2.37 7.49
N VAL A 38 -6.86 -2.11 8.23
CA VAL A 38 -5.49 -2.16 7.68
C VAL A 38 -5.12 -3.55 7.14
N SER A 39 -5.58 -4.62 7.79
CA SER A 39 -5.35 -5.99 7.33
C SER A 39 -5.98 -6.25 5.95
N TYR A 40 -7.13 -5.63 5.67
CA TYR A 40 -7.75 -5.73 4.36
C TYR A 40 -6.91 -5.00 3.31
N VAL A 41 -6.42 -3.79 3.62
CA VAL A 41 -5.53 -3.05 2.71
C VAL A 41 -4.29 -3.86 2.38
N ILE A 42 -3.66 -4.47 3.38
CA ILE A 42 -2.51 -5.37 3.18
C ILE A 42 -2.90 -6.56 2.28
N SER A 43 -4.05 -7.20 2.52
CA SER A 43 -4.52 -8.30 1.66
C SER A 43 -4.75 -7.86 0.21
N GLN A 44 -5.30 -6.67 -0.01
CA GLN A 44 -5.53 -6.13 -1.35
C GLN A 44 -4.23 -5.75 -2.07
N LEU A 45 -3.23 -5.25 -1.33
CA LEU A 45 -1.89 -5.03 -1.88
C LEU A 45 -1.25 -6.37 -2.28
N HIS A 46 -1.37 -7.40 -1.44
CA HIS A 46 -0.94 -8.75 -1.79
C HIS A 46 -1.69 -9.27 -3.01
N ASP A 47 -3.00 -9.17 -3.10
CA ASP A 47 -3.78 -9.66 -4.24
C ASP A 47 -3.45 -8.91 -5.55
N ARG A 48 -3.14 -7.61 -5.45
CA ARG A 48 -2.75 -6.77 -6.59
C ARG A 48 -1.44 -7.22 -7.22
N TYR A 49 -0.46 -7.61 -6.40
CA TYR A 49 0.88 -7.98 -6.86
C TYR A 49 1.15 -9.49 -6.87
N SER A 50 0.31 -10.27 -6.20
CA SER A 50 0.31 -11.72 -6.33
C SER A 50 -0.18 -12.08 -7.73
N PHE A 51 0.33 -13.19 -8.25
CA PHE A 51 -0.09 -13.78 -9.52
C PHE A 51 -1.58 -14.15 -9.47
N SER A 52 -2.46 -13.18 -9.65
CA SER A 52 -3.89 -13.41 -9.87
C SER A 52 -4.15 -13.67 -11.36
N PHE A 53 -5.26 -14.35 -11.66
CA PHE A 53 -5.75 -14.75 -13.00
C PHE A 53 -5.54 -13.73 -14.15
N ARG A 54 -5.41 -12.44 -13.84
CA ARG A 54 -5.03 -11.38 -14.78
C ARG A 54 -3.70 -11.62 -15.50
N HIS A 55 -2.73 -12.30 -14.88
CA HIS A 55 -1.47 -12.68 -15.53
C HIS A 55 -1.65 -13.74 -16.62
N ILE A 56 -2.55 -14.70 -16.43
CA ILE A 56 -2.86 -15.70 -17.46
C ILE A 56 -3.39 -14.99 -18.71
N LEU A 57 -4.12 -13.88 -18.54
CA LEU A 57 -4.70 -13.10 -19.63
C LEU A 57 -3.74 -12.03 -20.20
N SER A 58 -2.78 -11.51 -19.43
CA SER A 58 -1.83 -10.46 -19.86
C SER A 58 -0.50 -10.99 -20.40
N ALA A 59 -0.20 -12.28 -20.22
CA ALA A 59 1.02 -12.95 -20.68
C ALA A 59 1.22 -12.97 -22.20
N ILE A 60 0.33 -12.36 -22.99
CA ILE A 60 0.50 -12.24 -24.43
C ILE A 60 1.53 -11.13 -24.79
N ASN A 61 1.79 -10.13 -23.93
CA ASN A 61 2.72 -9.03 -24.29
C ASN A 61 3.60 -8.37 -23.19
N PHE A 62 3.40 -8.60 -21.88
CA PHE A 62 4.11 -7.84 -20.82
C PHE A 62 4.54 -8.66 -19.58
N SER A 63 4.80 -9.96 -19.71
CA SER A 63 4.98 -10.86 -18.55
C SER A 63 6.23 -10.60 -17.70
N ASP A 64 7.36 -10.21 -18.31
CA ASP A 64 8.66 -10.32 -17.63
C ASP A 64 8.95 -9.12 -16.72
N GLU A 65 8.75 -7.90 -17.22
CA GLU A 65 8.90 -6.68 -16.43
C GLU A 65 7.91 -6.67 -15.26
N TRP A 66 6.66 -7.04 -15.52
CA TRP A 66 5.63 -7.10 -14.49
C TRP A 66 5.92 -8.18 -13.44
N THR A 67 6.51 -9.33 -13.83
CA THR A 67 6.97 -10.35 -12.88
C THR A 67 8.05 -9.80 -11.95
N MET A 68 9.01 -9.04 -12.49
CA MET A 68 10.07 -8.42 -11.71
C MET A 68 9.51 -7.38 -10.73
N VAL A 69 8.70 -6.45 -11.22
CA VAL A 69 8.07 -5.38 -10.41
C VAL A 69 7.17 -5.98 -9.33
N SER A 70 6.38 -7.00 -9.65
CA SER A 70 5.48 -7.65 -8.69
C SER A 70 6.25 -8.30 -7.54
N ARG A 71 7.37 -8.98 -7.84
CA ARG A 71 8.24 -9.58 -6.82
C ARG A 71 8.88 -8.52 -5.93
N GLU A 72 9.38 -7.44 -6.52
CA GLU A 72 9.95 -6.32 -5.77
C GLU A 72 8.92 -5.70 -4.81
N ARG A 73 7.71 -5.41 -5.32
CA ARG A 73 6.65 -4.79 -4.53
C ARG A 73 6.11 -5.71 -3.45
N LEU A 74 5.93 -7.01 -3.73
CA LEU A 74 5.57 -8.01 -2.70
C LEU A 74 6.64 -8.08 -1.60
N SER A 75 7.91 -8.16 -1.99
CA SER A 75 9.01 -8.16 -1.03
C SER A 75 9.02 -6.88 -0.19
N PHE A 76 8.74 -5.72 -0.80
CA PHE A 76 8.63 -4.48 -0.04
C PHE A 76 7.46 -4.53 0.95
N ILE A 77 6.29 -5.00 0.52
CA ILE A 77 5.09 -5.12 1.36
C ILE A 77 5.38 -6.00 2.58
N ASP A 78 5.95 -7.18 2.37
CA ASP A 78 6.28 -8.14 3.43
C ASP A 78 7.26 -7.56 4.46
N ASN A 79 8.27 -6.82 4.00
CA ASN A 79 9.33 -6.30 4.86
C ASN A 79 9.00 -4.96 5.53
N ASN A 80 7.93 -4.27 5.10
CA ASN A 80 7.63 -2.91 5.53
C ASN A 80 6.16 -2.76 5.96
N ILE A 81 5.62 -3.76 6.67
CA ILE A 81 4.24 -3.74 7.15
C ILE A 81 3.98 -2.51 8.02
N GLU A 82 4.91 -2.10 8.89
CA GLU A 82 4.73 -0.90 9.72
C GLU A 82 4.57 0.37 8.89
N VAL A 83 5.27 0.47 7.76
CA VAL A 83 5.16 1.60 6.82
C VAL A 83 3.76 1.64 6.22
N ILE A 84 3.21 0.47 5.83
CA ILE A 84 1.85 0.35 5.31
C ILE A 84 0.83 0.76 6.38
N VAL A 85 1.00 0.30 7.62
CA VAL A 85 0.12 0.69 8.73
C VAL A 85 0.16 2.20 8.99
N ALA A 86 1.36 2.79 9.02
CA ALA A 86 1.57 4.22 9.17
C ALA A 86 0.86 5.03 8.06
N LEU A 87 1.07 4.65 6.80
CA LEU A 87 0.44 5.26 5.64
C LEU A 87 -1.08 5.16 5.66
N TYR A 88 -1.61 3.97 5.96
CA TYR A 88 -3.04 3.75 6.07
C TYR A 88 -3.67 4.67 7.12
N ASN A 89 -3.05 4.79 8.30
CA ASN A 89 -3.57 5.65 9.37
C ASN A 89 -3.53 7.13 9.00
N ASP A 90 -2.46 7.60 8.36
CA ASP A 90 -2.36 8.98 7.87
C ASP A 90 -3.43 9.29 6.81
N LEU A 91 -3.55 8.42 5.79
CA LEU A 91 -4.53 8.58 4.72
C LEU A 91 -5.97 8.54 5.25
N LYS A 92 -6.27 7.62 6.18
CA LYS A 92 -7.59 7.54 6.81
C LYS A 92 -7.90 8.79 7.65
N ARG A 93 -6.92 9.33 8.39
CA ARG A 93 -7.07 10.61 9.11
C ARG A 93 -7.33 11.76 8.16
N LYS A 94 -6.64 11.83 7.01
CA LYS A 94 -6.85 12.87 5.99
C LYS A 94 -8.24 12.78 5.37
N ILE A 95 -8.71 11.57 5.04
CA ILE A 95 -10.07 11.35 4.52
C ILE A 95 -11.13 11.78 5.55
N ALA A 96 -10.92 11.48 6.84
CA ALA A 96 -11.84 11.89 7.90
C ALA A 96 -11.87 13.41 8.15
N LYS A 97 -10.80 14.15 7.84
CA LYS A 97 -10.73 15.62 8.00
C LYS A 97 -11.31 16.41 6.83
N ASN A 98 -11.46 15.78 5.66
CA ASN A 98 -11.95 16.43 4.43
C ASN A 98 -13.47 16.28 4.23
N GLU A 99 -14.18 15.78 5.24
CA GLU A 99 -15.65 15.81 5.37
C GLU A 99 -16.06 16.73 6.51
#